data_AF-A0AAV9CMF0-F1
#
_entry.id   AF-A0AAV9CMF0-F1
#
_cell.length_a   1.000
_cell.length_b   1.000
_cell.length_c   1.000
_cell.angle_alpha   90.00
_cell.angle_beta   90.00
_cell.angle_gamma   90.00
#
_symmetry.space_group_name_H-M   'P 1'
#
loop_
_entity.id
_entity.type
_entity.pdbx_description
1 polymer ?
#
loop_
_entity_poly.entity_id
_entity_poly.type
_entity_poly.pdbx_seq_one_letter_code
_entity_poly.pdbx_strand_id
1 'polypeptide(L)'
;MMINKELLLTYLYILIYILLSSGVILYNKWVLSPKYFNFPFPITLTMIHMGFSGVVAFFLIRVFKVVAPVRMTWQIYATCVIPISAFFASSLW
;
A
#
# COMPACT_ATOMS: atom_id res chain seq x y z
N MET A 1 -2.18 -32.38 12.98
CA MET A 1 -1.78 -30.96 13.05
C MET A 1 -3.04 -30.15 13.34
N MET A 2 -3.20 -29.66 14.58
CA MET A 2 -4.40 -28.89 14.95
C MET A 2 -4.26 -27.46 14.43
N ILE A 3 -5.23 -27.01 13.64
CA ILE A 3 -5.29 -25.63 13.15
C ILE A 3 -5.62 -24.72 14.34
N ASN A 4 -4.68 -23.85 14.72
CA ASN A 4 -4.88 -22.83 15.75
C ASN A 4 -5.56 -21.58 15.16
N LYS A 5 -6.25 -20.79 15.99
CA LYS A 5 -6.91 -19.54 15.60
C LYS A 5 -5.94 -18.55 14.95
N GLU A 6 -4.73 -18.41 15.51
CA GLU A 6 -3.65 -17.56 14.96
C GLU A 6 -3.28 -17.97 13.52
N LEU A 7 -3.18 -19.29 13.28
CA LEU A 7 -2.86 -19.83 11.97
C LEU A 7 -4.00 -19.57 10.97
N LEU A 8 -5.26 -19.72 11.41
CA LEU A 8 -6.44 -19.44 10.61
C LEU A 8 -6.53 -17.95 10.24
N LEU A 9 -6.28 -17.04 11.19
CA LEU A 9 -6.21 -15.61 10.94
C LEU A 9 -5.09 -15.28 9.94
N THR A 10 -3.92 -15.90 10.08
CA THR A 10 -2.81 -15.73 9.15
C THR A 10 -3.20 -16.14 7.72
N TYR A 11 -3.82 -17.32 7.55
CA TYR A 11 -4.31 -17.74 6.25
C TYR A 11 -5.38 -16.81 5.67
N LEU A 12 -6.27 -16.29 6.52
CA LEU A 12 -7.29 -15.33 6.10
C LEU A 12 -6.66 -14.01 5.64
N TYR A 13 -5.67 -13.48 6.35
CA TYR A 13 -4.93 -12.28 5.92
C TYR A 13 -4.22 -12.49 4.57
N ILE A 14 -3.58 -13.66 4.38
CA ILE A 14 -2.93 -14.01 3.12
C ILE A 14 -3.96 -14.11 1.98
N LEU A 15 -5.11 -14.75 2.23
CA LEU A 15 -6.17 -14.89 1.23
C LEU A 15 -6.72 -13.51 0.82
N ILE A 16 -7.01 -12.64 1.80
CA ILE A 16 -7.45 -11.26 1.52
C ILE A 16 -6.39 -10.52 0.72
N TYR A 17 -5.11 -10.66 1.09
CA TYR A 17 -4.00 -10.03 0.39
C TYR A 17 -3.94 -10.48 -1.09
N ILE A 18 -4.06 -11.78 -1.36
CA ILE A 18 -4.02 -12.32 -2.73
C ILE A 18 -5.21 -11.81 -3.55
N LEU A 19 -6.42 -11.82 -3.00
CA LEU A 19 -7.62 -11.36 -3.70
C LEU A 19 -7.56 -9.86 -4.01
N LEU A 20 -7.18 -9.03 -3.04
CA LEU A 20 -7.06 -7.60 -3.26
C LEU A 20 -5.92 -7.26 -4.22
N SER A 21 -4.77 -7.92 -4.09
CA SER A 21 -3.61 -7.71 -4.97
C SER A 21 -3.94 -8.07 -6.42
N SER A 22 -4.54 -9.24 -6.65
CA SER A 22 -4.97 -9.66 -7.99
C SER A 22 -5.98 -8.70 -8.61
N GLY A 23 -6.95 -8.20 -7.83
CA GLY A 23 -7.89 -7.18 -8.28
C GLY A 23 -7.21 -5.89 -8.73
N VAL A 24 -6.26 -5.37 -7.93
CA VAL A 24 -5.51 -4.15 -8.25
C VAL A 24 -4.64 -4.34 -9.51
N ILE A 25 -4.00 -5.50 -9.68
CA ILE A 25 -3.20 -5.80 -10.89
C ILE A 25 -4.07 -5.74 -12.14
N LEU A 26 -5.24 -6.38 -12.12
CA LEU A 26 -6.18 -6.37 -13.25
C LEU A 26 -6.72 -4.96 -13.51
N TYR A 27 -7.04 -4.21 -12.46
CA TYR A 27 -7.50 -2.83 -12.56
C TYR A 27 -6.44 -1.92 -13.20
N ASN A 28 -5.19 -1.99 -12.72
CA ASN A 28 -4.10 -1.19 -13.29
C ASN A 28 -3.87 -1.51 -14.76
N LYS A 29 -3.94 -2.80 -15.14
CA LYS A 29 -3.86 -3.20 -16.55
C LYS A 29 -5.00 -2.60 -17.38
N TRP A 30 -6.21 -2.56 -16.85
CA TRP A 30 -7.36 -1.95 -17.52
C TRP A 30 -7.20 -0.43 -17.68
N VAL A 31 -6.75 0.27 -16.62
CA VAL A 31 -6.52 1.72 -16.62
C VAL A 31 -5.44 2.13 -17.63
N LEU A 32 -4.33 1.37 -17.68
CA LEU A 32 -3.20 1.66 -18.56
C LEU A 32 -3.43 1.18 -20.00
N SER A 33 -4.44 0.34 -20.25
CA SER A 33 -4.66 -0.21 -21.58
C SER A 33 -5.13 0.85 -22.56
N PRO A 34 -4.49 1.00 -23.72
CA PRO A 34 -4.92 1.93 -24.77
C PRO A 34 -6.31 1.63 -25.34
N LYS A 35 -6.78 0.39 -25.19
CA LYS A 35 -8.08 -0.07 -25.71
C LYS A 35 -9.24 0.25 -24.76
N TYR A 36 -8.95 0.44 -23.46
CA TYR A 36 -9.98 0.64 -22.45
C TYR A 36 -9.96 2.10 -21.97
N PHE A 37 -9.20 2.41 -20.93
CA PHE A 37 -9.19 3.75 -20.34
C PHE A 37 -8.09 4.67 -20.91
N ASN A 38 -6.99 4.09 -21.41
CA ASN A 38 -5.90 4.81 -22.07
C ASN A 38 -5.26 5.92 -21.23
N PHE A 39 -4.89 5.63 -19.98
CA PHE A 39 -4.06 6.52 -19.16
C PHE A 39 -2.59 6.12 -19.29
N PRO A 40 -1.75 6.82 -20.08
CA PRO A 40 -0.42 6.33 -20.47
C PRO A 40 0.68 6.67 -19.44
N PHE A 41 0.33 7.02 -18.20
CA PHE A 41 1.28 7.51 -17.19
C PHE A 41 1.36 6.58 -15.97
N PRO A 42 2.10 5.45 -16.04
CA PRO A 42 2.16 4.46 -14.97
C PRO A 42 2.76 5.00 -13.65
N ILE A 43 3.73 5.91 -13.74
CA ILE A 43 4.33 6.55 -12.55
C ILE A 43 3.31 7.47 -11.89
N THR A 44 2.60 8.31 -12.67
CA THR A 44 1.55 9.18 -12.15
C THR A 44 0.43 8.39 -11.49
N LEU A 45 0.02 7.28 -12.10
CA LEU A 45 -0.97 6.39 -11.51
C LEU A 45 -0.50 5.93 -10.12
N THR A 46 0.73 5.46 -10.04
CA THR A 46 1.35 5.02 -8.78
C THR A 46 1.43 6.15 -7.73
N MET A 47 1.82 7.36 -8.13
CA MET A 47 1.84 8.52 -7.24
C MET A 47 0.44 8.84 -6.68
N ILE A 48 -0.61 8.72 -7.51
CA ILE A 48 -2.00 8.89 -7.07
C ILE A 48 -2.37 7.83 -6.03
N HIS A 49 -2.01 6.55 -6.23
CA HIS A 49 -2.27 5.50 -5.25
C HIS A 49 -1.59 5.75 -3.90
N MET A 50 -0.31 6.16 -3.93
CA MET A 50 0.45 6.47 -2.72
C MET A 50 -0.11 7.70 -2.00
N GLY A 51 -0.43 8.76 -2.76
CA GLY A 51 -1.06 9.96 -2.22
C GLY A 51 -2.41 9.66 -1.57
N PHE A 52 -3.27 8.90 -2.25
CA PHE A 52 -4.56 8.45 -1.73
C PHE A 52 -4.39 7.66 -0.43
N SER A 53 -3.49 6.68 -0.42
CA SER A 53 -3.22 5.86 0.76
C SER A 53 -2.70 6.70 1.94
N GLY A 54 -1.83 7.68 1.67
CA GLY A 54 -1.34 8.63 2.66
C GLY A 54 -2.44 9.52 3.24
N VAL A 55 -3.34 10.03 2.40
CA VAL A 55 -4.50 10.82 2.84
C VAL A 55 -5.42 9.97 3.72
N VAL A 56 -5.78 8.77 3.26
CA VAL A 56 -6.63 7.84 4.04
C VAL A 56 -5.99 7.50 5.39
N ALA A 57 -4.69 7.19 5.41
CA ALA A 57 -3.96 6.91 6.64
C ALA A 57 -3.94 8.11 7.59
N PHE A 58 -3.73 9.33 7.06
CA PHE A 58 -3.79 10.55 7.87
C PHE A 58 -5.15 10.72 8.54
N PHE A 59 -6.25 10.56 7.80
CA PHE A 59 -7.60 10.67 8.36
C PHE A 59 -7.86 9.57 9.40
N LEU A 60 -7.51 8.31 9.12
CA LEU A 60 -7.72 7.19 10.05
C LEU A 60 -6.97 7.38 11.37
N ILE A 61 -5.74 7.89 11.33
CA ILE A 61 -4.88 8.03 12.53
C ILE A 61 -5.17 9.34 13.26
N ARG A 62 -5.26 10.47 12.54
CA ARG A 62 -5.30 11.81 13.15
C ARG A 62 -6.71 12.31 13.42
N VAL A 63 -7.67 11.97 12.55
CA VAL A 63 -9.06 12.46 12.65
C VAL A 63 -9.93 11.43 13.37
N PHE A 64 -10.00 10.21 12.83
CA PHE A 64 -10.86 9.16 13.37
C PHE A 64 -10.26 8.38 14.53
N LYS A 65 -8.93 8.47 14.74
CA LYS A 65 -8.18 7.79 15.82
C LYS A 65 -8.45 6.28 15.90
N VAL A 66 -8.65 5.64 14.74
CA VAL A 66 -8.86 4.18 14.64
C VAL A 66 -7.60 3.41 15.06
N VAL A 67 -6.43 4.01 14.85
CA VAL A 67 -5.13 3.42 15.18
C VAL A 67 -4.33 4.42 16.03
N ALA A 68 -3.60 3.90 17.02
CA ALA A 68 -2.75 4.70 17.88
C ALA A 68 -1.60 5.35 17.06
N PRO A 69 -1.32 6.65 17.25
CA PRO A 69 -0.22 7.31 16.56
C PRO A 69 1.13 6.75 17.04
N VAL A 70 2.02 6.46 16.09
CA VAL A 70 3.39 6.01 16.38
C VAL A 70 4.27 7.23 16.69
N ARG A 71 5.11 7.13 17.73
CA ARG A 71 6.12 8.15 18.05
C ARG A 71 7.26 8.09 17.02
N MET A 72 7.22 8.98 16.04
CA MET A 72 8.27 9.09 15.03
C MET A 72 9.30 10.15 15.43
N THR A 73 10.53 9.73 15.76
CA THR A 73 11.64 10.67 15.99
C THR A 73 12.33 11.02 14.67
N TRP A 74 12.97 12.19 14.61
CA TRP A 74 13.71 12.61 13.43
C TRP A 74 14.83 11.62 13.06
N GLN A 75 15.50 11.05 14.06
CA GLN A 75 16.55 10.05 13.85
C GLN A 75 16.02 8.81 13.11
N ILE A 76 14.93 8.19 13.58
CA ILE A 76 14.33 7.01 12.93
C ILE A 76 13.82 7.36 11.53
N TYR A 77 13.27 8.56 11.37
CA TYR A 77 12.78 9.01 10.06
C TYR A 77 13.92 9.10 9.04
N ALA A 78 15.03 9.72 9.42
CA ALA A 78 16.19 9.91 8.55
C ALA A 78 16.95 8.61 8.27
N THR A 79 17.10 7.71 9.24
CA THR A 79 17.92 6.50 9.09
C THR A 79 17.14 5.29 8.59
N CYS A 80 15.82 5.24 8.79
CA CYS A 80 15.00 4.10 8.36
C CYS A 80 14.04 4.49 7.23
N VAL A 81 13.21 5.52 7.43
CA VAL A 81 12.13 5.83 6.46
C VAL A 81 12.70 6.36 5.15
N ILE A 82 13.58 7.36 5.19
CA ILE A 82 14.14 7.95 3.97
C ILE A 82 14.86 6.90 3.10
N PRO A 83 15.78 6.06 3.64
CA PRO A 83 16.45 5.05 2.82
C PRO A 83 15.48 4.02 2.23
N ILE A 84 14.54 3.51 3.02
CA ILE A 84 13.54 2.52 2.54
C ILE A 84 12.69 3.13 1.43
N SER A 85 12.20 4.36 1.62
CA SER A 85 11.41 5.06 0.61
C SER A 85 12.22 5.37 -0.65
N ALA A 86 13.51 5.71 -0.51
CA ALA A 86 14.38 5.96 -1.65
C ALA A 86 14.62 4.68 -2.47
N PHE A 87 14.97 3.57 -1.82
CA PHE A 87 15.15 2.28 -2.53
C PHE A 87 13.85 1.77 -3.14
N PHE A 88 12.72 1.98 -2.47
CA PHE A 88 11.41 1.64 -3.01
C PHE A 88 11.09 2.48 -4.26
N ALA A 89 11.28 3.80 -4.19
CA ALA A 89 11.13 4.69 -5.35
C ALA A 89 12.06 4.30 -6.51
N SER A 90 13.30 3.93 -6.23
CA SER A 90 14.24 3.43 -7.25
C SER A 90 13.79 2.10 -7.87
N SER A 91 13.08 1.24 -7.14
CA SER A 91 12.57 -0.04 -7.66
C SER A 91 11.36 0.09 -8.60
N LEU A 92 10.75 1.29 -8.65
CA LEU A 92 9.60 1.59 -9.52
C LEU A 92 10.03 2.03 -10.93
N TRP A 93 11.33 2.21 -11.15
CA TRP A 93 11.96 2.48 -12.45
C TRP A 93 12.42 1.18 -13.10
#